data_AF-A0A355U7X8-F1
#
_entry.id   AF-A0A355U7X8-F1
#
_cell.length_a   1.000
_cell.length_b   1.000
_cell.length_c   1.000
_cell.angle_alpha   90.00
_cell.angle_beta   90.00
_cell.angle_gamma   90.00
#
_symmetry.space_group_name_H-M   'P 1'
#
loop_
_entity.id
_entity.type
_entity.pdbx_description
1 polymer ?
#
loop_
_entity_poly.entity_id
_entity_poly.type
_entity_poly.pdbx_seq_one_letter_code
_entity_poly.pdbx_strand_id
1 'polypeptide(L)' 'APNCPMADEVLDEVQRNVTDVPGIKSCNVELVFDPAWDQSMLSDEARLELGLDDVDSVGRVDPGPGPDYSKEPNS' A
#
# COMPACT_ATOMS: atom_id res chain seq x y z
N ALA A 1 9.42 -4.89 -5.21
CA ALA A 1 10.36 -5.85 -4.60
C ALA A 1 10.06 -7.26 -5.11
N PRO A 2 11.04 -7.99 -5.66
CA PRO A 2 10.81 -9.31 -6.28
C PRO A 2 10.43 -10.44 -5.31
N ASN A 3 10.61 -10.24 -4.00
CA ASN A 3 10.25 -11.23 -2.97
C ASN A 3 9.17 -10.70 -2.02
N CYS A 4 8.12 -10.07 -2.54
CA CYS A 4 6.97 -9.74 -1.70
C CYS A 4 6.16 -11.03 -1.44
N PRO A 5 5.95 -11.46 -0.18
CA PRO A 5 5.17 -12.67 0.11
C PRO A 5 3.70 -12.55 -0.32
N MET A 6 3.22 -11.33 -0.53
CA MET A 6 1.86 -11.03 -0.97
C MET A 6 1.73 -10.89 -2.50
N ALA A 7 2.83 -11.04 -3.26
CA ALA A 7 2.82 -10.87 -4.70
C ALA A 7 1.80 -11.78 -5.40
N ASP A 8 1.71 -13.04 -4.97
CA ASP A 8 0.79 -14.02 -5.57
C ASP A 8 -0.68 -13.63 -5.35
N GLU A 9 -1.02 -13.16 -4.15
CA GLU A 9 -2.39 -12.71 -3.81
C GLU A 9 -2.79 -11.48 -4.64
N VAL A 10 -1.88 -10.51 -4.76
CA VAL A 10 -2.12 -9.28 -5.54
C VAL A 10 -2.31 -9.60 -7.02
N LEU A 11 -1.52 -10.51 -7.59
CA LEU A 11 -1.66 -10.90 -9.00
C LEU A 11 -3.00 -11.59 -9.28
N ASP A 12 -3.43 -12.46 -8.38
CA ASP A 12 -4.72 -13.17 -8.47
C ASP A 12 -5.90 -12.19 -8.32
N GLU A 13 -5.83 -11.24 -7.39
CA GLU A 13 -6.83 -10.18 -7.23
C GLU A 13 -6.93 -9.30 -8.48
N VAL A 14 -5.80 -8.85 -9.03
CA VAL A 14 -5.78 -8.06 -10.27
C VAL A 14 -6.43 -8.82 -11.41
N GLN A 15 -6.08 -10.10 -11.61
CA GLN A 15 -6.66 -10.89 -12.68
C GLN A 15 -8.17 -11.04 -12.53
N ARG A 16 -8.65 -11.37 -11.32
CA ARG A 16 -10.09 -11.50 -11.04
C ARG A 16 -10.84 -10.21 -11.30
N ASN A 17 -10.38 -9.10 -10.72
CA ASN A 17 -11.02 -7.79 -10.84
C ASN A 17 -11.07 -7.32 -12.30
N VAL A 18 -10.01 -7.55 -13.07
CA VAL A 18 -9.98 -7.19 -14.49
C VAL A 18 -10.93 -8.09 -15.30
N THR A 19 -10.99 -9.40 -15.02
CA THR A 19 -11.90 -10.30 -15.75
C THR A 19 -13.38 -10.10 -15.41
N ASP A 20 -13.70 -9.52 -14.26
CA ASP A 20 -15.08 -9.18 -13.87
C ASP A 20 -15.64 -8.01 -14.70
N VAL A 21 -14.77 -7.18 -15.29
CA VAL A 21 -15.19 -6.05 -16.12
C VAL A 21 -15.91 -6.55 -17.39
N PRO A 22 -17.17 -6.13 -17.63
CA PRO A 22 -17.93 -6.58 -18.79
C PRO A 22 -17.21 -6.29 -20.12
N GLY A 23 -17.04 -7.32 -20.93
CA GLY A 23 -16.42 -7.22 -22.26
C GLY A 23 -14.96 -7.65 -22.34
N ILE A 24 -14.29 -7.89 -21.20
CA ILE A 24 -12.95 -8.47 -21.17
C ILE A 24 -13.03 -9.98 -21.40
N LYS A 25 -12.26 -10.49 -22.38
CA LYS A 25 -12.22 -11.91 -22.74
C LYS A 25 -11.03 -12.66 -22.17
N SER A 26 -9.93 -11.94 -21.93
CA SER A 26 -8.67 -12.49 -21.42
C SER A 26 -7.85 -11.38 -20.77
N CYS A 27 -7.19 -11.70 -19.66
CA CYS A 27 -6.25 -10.81 -18.97
C CYS A 27 -4.91 -11.55 -18.80
N ASN A 28 -3.82 -10.94 -19.26
CA ASN A 28 -2.45 -11.42 -19.05
C ASN A 28 -1.72 -10.38 -18.19
N VAL A 29 -1.29 -10.77 -16.99
CA VAL A 29 -0.62 -9.87 -16.05
C VAL A 29 0.87 -10.15 -16.11
N GLU A 30 1.67 -9.15 -16.48
CA GLU A 30 3.13 -9.23 -16.51
C GLU A 30 3.72 -8.41 -15.37
N LEU A 31 4.35 -9.10 -14.41
CA LEU A 31 5.04 -8.43 -13.30
C LEU A 31 6.44 -8.01 -13.75
N VAL A 32 6.67 -6.70 -13.84
CA VAL A 32 7.98 -6.11 -14.16
C VAL A 32 8.57 -5.42 -12.94
N PHE A 33 9.91 -5.36 -12.89
CA PHE A 33 10.65 -4.71 -11.81
C PHE A 33 11.41 -3.45 -12.25
N ASP A 34 11.35 -3.11 -13.53
CA ASP A 34 12.02 -1.98 -14.16
C ASP A 34 11.00 -1.14 -14.93
N PRO A 35 10.87 0.18 -14.66
CA PRO A 35 11.55 0.94 -13.61
C PRO A 35 11.21 0.44 -12.20
N ALA A 36 12.20 0.52 -11.31
CA ALA A 36 11.98 0.20 -9.91
C ALA A 36 10.92 1.15 -9.33
N TRP A 37 9.90 0.59 -8.68
CA TRP A 37 8.90 1.36 -7.97
C TRP A 37 9.53 2.10 -6.79
N ASP A 38 9.13 3.34 -6.57
CA ASP A 38 9.55 4.15 -5.43
C ASP A 38 8.35 4.91 -4.82
N GLN A 39 8.50 5.38 -3.59
CA GLN A 39 7.42 6.01 -2.82
C GLN A 39 6.88 7.31 -3.45
N SER A 40 7.60 7.95 -4.37
CA SER A 40 7.09 9.10 -5.13
C SER A 40 5.95 8.72 -6.08
N MET A 41 5.74 7.43 -6.34
CA MET A 41 4.62 6.92 -7.14
C MET A 41 3.31 6.80 -6.35
N LEU A 42 3.32 7.02 -5.03
CA LEU A 42 2.09 7.08 -4.22
C LEU A 42 1.33 8.39 -4.48
N SER A 43 0.00 8.33 -4.44
CA SER A 43 -0.83 9.54 -4.47
C SER A 43 -0.66 10.35 -3.18
N ASP A 44 -0.92 11.66 -3.23
CA ASP A 44 -0.85 12.54 -2.07
C ASP A 44 -1.76 12.07 -0.93
N GLU A 45 -2.95 11.56 -1.26
CA GLU A 45 -3.89 10.98 -0.28
C GLU A 45 -3.30 9.74 0.40
N ALA A 46 -2.69 8.83 -0.37
CA ALA A 46 -2.08 7.61 0.17
C ALA A 46 -0.85 7.91 1.03
N ARG A 47 -0.07 8.94 0.67
CA ARG A 47 1.08 9.37 1.46
C ARG A 47 0.66 9.98 2.79
N LEU A 48 -0.42 10.77 2.82
CA LEU A 48 -1.00 11.33 4.02
C LEU A 48 -1.54 10.24 4.95
N GLU A 49 -2.30 9.27 4.43
CA GLU A 49 -2.84 8.16 5.24
C GLU A 49 -1.73 7.28 5.85
N LEU A 50 -0.60 7.16 5.16
CA LEU A 50 0.57 6.41 5.63
C LEU A 50 1.51 7.24 6.52
N GLY A 51 1.18 8.51 6.81
CA GLY A 51 1.99 9.41 7.62
C GLY A 51 3.33 9.79 6.98
N LEU A 52 3.45 9.65 5.65
CA LEU A 52 4.66 10.01 4.89
C LEU A 52 4.77 11.52 4.65
N ASP A 53 3.69 12.27 4.89
CA ASP A 53 3.62 13.73 4.74
C ASP A 53 3.50 14.49 6.07
N ASP A 54 3.34 13.80 7.20
CA ASP A 54 3.18 14.42 8.53
C ASP A 54 4.52 14.90 9.09
N VAL A 55 4.90 16.09 8.63
CA VAL A 55 5.93 16.91 9.26
C VAL A 55 5.24 17.86 10.24
N ASP A 56 5.47 17.67 11.55
CA ASP A 56 5.09 18.66 12.58
C ASP A 56 5.66 20.04 12.19
N SER A 57 5.05 21.12 12.66
CA SER A 57 5.53 22.51 12.57
C SER A 57 6.99 22.71 13.03
N VAL A 58 7.60 21.70 13.68
CA VAL A 58 9.01 21.65 14.11
C VAL A 58 9.87 20.67 13.31
N GLY A 59 9.36 20.07 12.23
CA GLY A 59 10.15 19.22 11.33
C GLY A 59 10.32 17.76 11.77
N ARG A 60 9.46 17.25 12.66
CA ARG A 60 9.53 15.87 13.16
C ARG A 60 8.36 15.04 12.64
N VAL A 61 8.62 13.74 12.40
CA VAL A 61 7.56 12.75 12.15
C VAL A 61 6.73 12.64 13.43
N ASP A 62 5.48 13.08 13.38
CA ASP A 62 4.53 12.95 14.48
C ASP A 62 3.94 11.53 14.43
N PRO A 63 4.25 10.63 15.38
CA PRO A 63 3.73 9.26 15.36
C PRO A 63 2.21 9.18 15.64
N GLY A 64 1.53 10.32 15.82
CA GLY A 64 0.17 10.39 16.31
C GLY A 64 0.06 9.88 17.75
N PRO A 65 -1.11 10.04 18.40
CA PRO A 65 -1.40 9.26 19.58
C PRO A 65 -1.54 7.81 19.12
N GLY A 66 -0.43 7.05 19.20
CA GLY A 66 -0.47 5.61 19.04
C GLY A 66 -1.57 5.00 19.92
N PRO A 67 -2.10 3.81 19.57
CA PRO A 67 -3.12 3.17 20.37
C PRO A 67 -2.71 3.15 21.85
N ASP A 68 -3.58 3.66 22.73
CA ASP A 68 -3.34 3.68 24.18
C ASP A 68 -3.43 2.25 24.74
N TYR A 69 -2.34 1.51 24.57
CA TYR A 69 -2.16 0.15 25.09
C TYR A 69 -2.15 0.12 26.63
N SER A 70 -2.13 1.28 27.31
CA SER A 70 -2.25 1.37 28.77
C SER A 70 -3.66 1.01 29.26
N LYS A 71 -4.63 0.81 28.36
CA LYS A 71 -6.02 0.47 28.66
C LYS A 71 -6.34 -1.01 28.50
N GLU A 72 -5.41 -1.83 28.01
CA GLU A 72 -5.65 -3.27 27.84
C GLU A 72 -5.51 -4.00 29.18
N PRO A 73 -6.50 -4.84 29.59
CA PRO A 73 -6.55 -5.47 30.91
C PRO A 73 -5.51 -6.58 31.14
N ASN A 74 -4.53 -6.71 30.25
CA ASN A 74 -3.50 -7.75 30.24
C ASN A 74 -2.07 -7.20 30.07
N SER A 75 -1.82 -5.94 30.45
CA SER A 75 -0.51 -5.50 30.96
C SER A 75 -0.48 -5.44 32.49
#